data_AF-A0A1J1HVP7-F1
#
_entry.id   AF-A0A1J1HVP7-F1
#
_cell.length_a   1.000
_cell.length_b   1.000
_cell.length_c   1.000
_cell.angle_alpha   90.00
_cell.angle_beta   90.00
_cell.angle_gamma   90.00
#
_symmetry.space_group_name_H-M   'P 1'
#
loop_
_entity.id
_entity.type
_entity.pdbx_description
1 polymer ?
#
loop_
_entity_poly.entity_id
_entity_poly.type
_entity_poly.pdbx_seq_one_letter_code
_entity_poly.pdbx_strand_id
1 'polypeptide(L)'
;MELENIVANTVYLKAREGGSDSNKGKSKKWRKILQFPHISQCIDLKNKIDVSYDYVVDQQPIGKVLFRQFCENNRPEFHRYVLFLESVSRYEVESDENRKIMVIDIGRRFMGIDVDIKEHDENNEKTELNSLNNQNNVVSSPKHIQSNEKSEGQSESDFVIDILNDELISQVKQKIQNSPKELFESCFHAVKNYLAGEPFREFETSMFFHRYLQWKWLEAQPITYKTFRMYRVLGKGGFGEVCACQPHAVYAKDVLDIEQFSTVKGVNLDATDENFYSKFNTGSVSIPWQNEMIETDCLRELNVFGTSDNPTPDLLINAPPIDEKPGCFPFRRKKKQLPRTKPIPFPEHLLTSSQSTTINASNES
;
A
#
# COMPACT_ATOMS: atom_id res chain seq x y z
N MET A 1 32.63 22.86 2.91
CA MET A 1 31.39 22.14 3.28
C MET A 1 30.34 22.53 2.25
N GLU A 2 30.25 21.74 1.20
CA GLU A 2 29.69 22.13 -0.10
C GLU A 2 28.18 22.34 -0.05
N LEU A 3 27.72 23.38 -0.73
CA LEU A 3 26.31 23.76 -0.91
C LEU A 3 25.42 22.56 -1.29
N GLU A 4 25.97 21.62 -2.05
CA GLU A 4 25.32 20.38 -2.48
C GLU A 4 24.84 19.51 -1.31
N ASN A 5 25.63 19.38 -0.25
CA ASN A 5 25.25 18.61 0.94
C ASN A 5 24.11 19.28 1.71
N ILE A 6 24.12 20.62 1.78
CA ILE A 6 23.04 21.38 2.42
C ILE A 6 21.75 21.22 1.62
N VAL A 7 21.81 21.39 0.30
CA VAL A 7 20.66 21.21 -0.60
C VAL A 7 20.10 19.79 -0.49
N ALA A 8 20.94 18.76 -0.58
CA ALA A 8 20.51 17.37 -0.48
C ALA A 8 19.85 17.05 0.87
N ASN A 9 20.39 17.59 1.97
CA ASN A 9 19.83 17.41 3.31
C ASN A 9 18.49 18.11 3.47
N THR A 10 18.36 19.35 2.99
CA THR A 10 17.10 20.09 3.04
C THR A 10 16.02 19.39 2.21
N VAL A 11 16.35 18.91 1.01
CA VAL A 11 15.39 18.18 0.16
C VAL A 11 14.99 16.85 0.80
N TYR A 12 15.93 16.13 1.41
CA TYR A 12 15.64 14.88 2.13
C TYR A 12 14.75 15.10 3.37
N LEU A 13 15.05 16.11 4.20
CA LEU A 13 14.25 16.43 5.39
C LEU A 13 12.82 16.81 5.00
N LYS A 14 12.65 17.65 3.97
CA LYS A 14 11.33 17.99 3.42
C LYS A 14 10.57 16.76 2.90
N ALA A 15 11.26 15.81 2.28
CA ALA A 15 10.63 14.58 1.82
C ALA A 15 10.21 13.68 2.99
N ARG A 16 11.01 13.62 4.07
CA ARG A 16 10.73 12.85 5.28
C ARG A 16 9.58 13.42 6.11
N GLU A 17 9.39 14.73 6.07
CA GLU A 17 8.26 15.44 6.68
C GLU A 17 6.93 15.28 5.89
N GLY A 18 6.91 14.43 4.86
CA GLY A 18 5.71 14.16 4.04
C GLY A 18 5.61 14.97 2.74
N GLY A 19 6.62 15.79 2.45
CA GLY A 19 6.60 16.75 1.34
C GLY A 19 5.75 17.98 1.67
N SER A 20 6.08 19.12 1.08
CA SER A 20 5.29 20.37 1.22
C SER A 20 3.89 20.29 0.57
N ASP A 21 3.62 19.24 -0.19
CA ASP A 21 2.47 19.14 -1.07
C ASP A 21 1.44 18.18 -0.45
N SER A 22 0.16 18.56 -0.49
CA SER A 22 -0.99 17.75 -0.08
C SER A 22 -1.08 16.34 -0.69
N ASN A 23 -0.19 16.02 -1.64
CA ASN A 23 -0.12 14.76 -2.38
C ASN A 23 0.73 13.67 -1.70
N LYS A 24 1.12 13.81 -0.42
CA LYS A 24 1.89 12.79 0.33
C LYS A 24 3.14 12.28 -0.43
N GLY A 25 3.86 13.19 -1.09
CA GLY A 25 5.05 12.86 -1.90
C GLY A 25 4.79 12.24 -3.29
N LYS A 26 3.54 11.95 -3.69
CA LYS A 26 3.24 11.31 -4.99
C LYS A 26 3.71 12.14 -6.20
N SER A 27 4.26 11.47 -7.21
CA SER A 27 4.66 12.09 -8.48
C SER A 27 3.46 12.70 -9.21
N LYS A 28 3.58 13.86 -9.87
CA LYS A 28 2.46 14.45 -10.67
C LYS A 28 1.89 13.51 -11.74
N LYS A 29 2.63 12.47 -12.14
CA LYS A 29 2.20 11.46 -13.13
C LYS A 29 1.76 10.13 -12.51
N TRP A 30 1.63 10.04 -11.18
CA TRP A 30 1.41 8.78 -10.45
C TRP A 30 0.18 8.00 -10.96
N ARG A 31 -0.93 8.68 -11.27
CA ARG A 31 -2.13 8.05 -11.83
C ARG A 31 -1.91 7.38 -13.19
N LYS A 32 -0.98 7.92 -13.99
CA LYS A 32 -0.60 7.33 -15.28
C LYS A 32 0.31 6.12 -15.09
N ILE A 33 1.12 6.12 -14.03
CA ILE A 33 2.03 5.01 -13.71
C ILE A 33 1.23 3.84 -13.13
N LEU A 34 0.28 4.12 -12.24
CA LEU A 34 -0.59 3.14 -11.59
C LEU A 34 -1.96 3.01 -12.29
N GLN A 35 -1.99 3.15 -13.61
CA GLN A 35 -3.22 2.98 -14.37
C GLN A 35 -3.58 1.50 -14.43
N PHE A 36 -4.80 1.14 -14.03
CA PHE A 36 -5.24 -0.24 -14.11
C PHE A 36 -5.28 -0.74 -15.56
N PRO A 37 -4.78 -1.97 -15.81
CA PRO A 37 -4.98 -2.65 -17.07
C PRO A 37 -6.44 -3.10 -17.21
N HIS A 38 -6.84 -3.45 -18.43
CA HIS A 38 -8.12 -4.13 -18.66
C HIS A 38 -8.13 -5.51 -17.99
N ILE A 39 -9.27 -5.92 -17.43
CA ILE A 39 -9.44 -7.16 -16.67
C ILE A 39 -8.99 -8.40 -17.43
N SER A 40 -9.14 -8.43 -18.75
CA SER A 40 -8.66 -9.55 -19.59
C SER A 40 -7.16 -9.82 -19.48
N GLN A 41 -6.35 -8.85 -19.06
CA GLN A 41 -4.91 -9.02 -18.81
C GLN A 41 -4.60 -9.59 -17.42
N CYS A 42 -5.58 -9.59 -16.51
CA CYS A 42 -5.41 -9.93 -15.10
C CYS A 42 -6.11 -11.24 -14.72
N ILE A 43 -7.15 -11.67 -15.44
CA ILE A 43 -7.95 -12.87 -15.08
C ILE A 43 -7.06 -14.10 -14.87
N ASP A 44 -6.08 -14.32 -15.74
CA ASP A 44 -5.19 -15.49 -15.65
C ASP A 44 -4.26 -15.47 -14.43
N LEU A 45 -4.11 -14.32 -13.75
CA LEU A 45 -3.34 -14.25 -12.50
C LEU A 45 -3.96 -15.13 -11.41
N LYS A 46 -5.28 -15.34 -11.44
CA LYS A 46 -5.98 -16.25 -10.50
C LYS A 46 -5.35 -17.65 -10.49
N ASN A 47 -4.83 -18.12 -11.63
CA ASN A 47 -4.22 -19.44 -11.75
C ASN A 47 -2.72 -19.47 -11.37
N LYS A 48 -2.12 -18.31 -11.09
CA LYS A 48 -0.68 -18.14 -10.83
C LYS A 48 -0.37 -17.77 -9.38
N ILE A 49 -1.36 -17.31 -8.64
CA ILE A 49 -1.24 -16.90 -7.23
C ILE A 49 -2.05 -17.84 -6.35
N ASP A 50 -1.73 -17.85 -5.06
CA ASP A 50 -2.64 -18.45 -4.07
C ASP A 50 -3.91 -17.59 -3.97
N VAL A 51 -5.06 -18.26 -3.97
CA VAL A 51 -6.39 -17.64 -3.90
C VAL A 51 -7.16 -18.15 -2.69
N SER A 52 -6.47 -18.70 -1.67
CA SER A 52 -7.10 -19.04 -0.39
C SER A 52 -7.52 -17.80 0.39
N TYR A 53 -8.54 -17.94 1.26
CA TYR A 53 -8.95 -16.88 2.19
C TYR A 53 -7.78 -16.44 3.07
N ASP A 54 -7.02 -17.40 3.63
CA ASP A 54 -5.87 -17.12 4.48
C ASP A 54 -4.81 -16.28 3.75
N TYR A 55 -4.58 -16.53 2.46
CA TYR A 55 -3.68 -15.70 1.68
C TYR A 55 -4.31 -14.34 1.37
N VAL A 56 -5.45 -14.31 0.67
CA VAL A 56 -6.00 -13.07 0.10
C VAL A 56 -6.53 -12.11 1.18
N VAL A 57 -7.20 -12.61 2.21
CA VAL A 57 -7.89 -11.78 3.20
C VAL A 57 -7.07 -11.57 4.46
N ASP A 58 -6.37 -12.59 4.96
CA ASP A 58 -5.59 -12.41 6.20
C ASP A 58 -4.20 -11.83 5.94
N GLN A 59 -3.51 -12.32 4.91
CA GLN A 59 -2.11 -11.92 4.68
C GLN A 59 -1.99 -10.67 3.81
N GLN A 60 -2.84 -10.49 2.78
CA GLN A 60 -2.69 -9.41 1.80
C GLN A 60 -3.50 -8.15 2.20
N PRO A 61 -2.86 -7.02 2.54
CA PRO A 61 -3.55 -5.81 3.01
C PRO A 61 -4.63 -5.28 2.05
N ILE A 62 -4.34 -5.22 0.75
CA ILE A 62 -5.32 -4.75 -0.25
C ILE A 62 -6.47 -5.77 -0.40
N GLY A 63 -6.15 -7.07 -0.36
CA GLY A 63 -7.17 -8.12 -0.42
C GLY A 63 -8.14 -8.05 0.76
N LYS A 64 -7.63 -7.84 1.98
CA LYS A 64 -8.44 -7.58 3.18
C LYS A 64 -9.39 -6.39 3.01
N VAL A 65 -8.89 -5.26 2.53
CA VAL A 65 -9.70 -4.05 2.32
C VAL A 65 -10.81 -4.28 1.29
N LEU A 66 -10.48 -4.95 0.17
CA LEU A 66 -11.45 -5.23 -0.89
C LEU A 66 -12.52 -6.24 -0.45
N PHE A 67 -12.14 -7.27 0.32
CA PHE A 67 -13.10 -8.21 0.90
C PHE A 67 -14.03 -7.51 1.89
N ARG A 68 -13.48 -6.65 2.76
CA ARG A 68 -14.28 -5.84 3.68
C ARG A 68 -15.30 -4.94 2.95
N GLN A 69 -14.88 -4.28 1.87
CA GLN A 69 -15.76 -3.46 1.02
C GLN A 69 -16.85 -4.29 0.34
N PHE A 70 -16.50 -5.47 -0.17
CA PHE A 70 -17.48 -6.40 -0.74
C PHE A 70 -18.55 -6.78 0.30
N CYS A 71 -18.14 -7.14 1.51
CA CYS A 71 -19.08 -7.46 2.58
C CYS A 71 -19.95 -6.25 2.95
N GLU A 72 -19.36 -5.06 3.08
CA GLU A 72 -20.07 -3.83 3.43
C GLU A 72 -21.17 -3.46 2.41
N ASN A 73 -20.85 -3.56 1.11
CA ASN A 73 -21.73 -3.08 0.06
C ASN A 73 -22.78 -4.12 -0.36
N ASN A 74 -22.39 -5.39 -0.48
CA ASN A 74 -23.23 -6.41 -1.11
C ASN A 74 -23.94 -7.30 -0.08
N ARG A 75 -23.41 -7.43 1.14
CA ARG A 75 -23.79 -8.48 2.11
C ARG A 75 -23.65 -7.99 3.56
N PRO A 76 -24.61 -7.21 4.09
CA PRO A 76 -24.52 -6.64 5.45
C PRO A 76 -24.37 -7.70 6.55
N GLU A 77 -24.90 -8.91 6.33
CA GLU A 77 -24.70 -10.07 7.23
C GLU A 77 -23.21 -10.43 7.36
N PHE A 78 -22.51 -10.59 6.23
CA PHE A 78 -21.07 -10.89 6.21
C PHE A 78 -20.25 -9.74 6.78
N HIS A 79 -20.68 -8.49 6.56
CA HIS A 79 -20.02 -7.33 7.13
C HIS A 79 -20.00 -7.38 8.66
N ARG A 80 -21.11 -7.82 9.28
CA ARG A 80 -21.19 -7.96 10.74
C ARG A 80 -20.23 -9.00 11.28
N TYR A 81 -20.02 -10.10 10.55
CA TYR A 81 -18.99 -11.09 10.89
C TYR A 81 -17.57 -10.53 10.79
N VAL A 82 -17.29 -9.74 9.74
CA VAL A 82 -15.99 -9.06 9.59
C VAL A 82 -15.75 -8.08 10.74
N LEU A 83 -16.76 -7.28 11.12
CA LEU A 83 -16.67 -6.37 12.27
C LEU A 83 -16.41 -7.11 13.58
N PHE A 84 -17.02 -8.29 13.77
CA PHE A 84 -16.73 -9.13 14.93
C PHE A 84 -15.27 -9.58 14.97
N LEU A 85 -14.75 -10.10 13.85
CA LEU A 85 -13.34 -10.50 13.78
C LEU A 85 -12.40 -9.31 14.06
N GLU A 86 -12.69 -8.13 13.51
CA GLU A 86 -11.92 -6.90 13.78
C GLU A 86 -11.98 -6.50 15.26
N SER A 87 -13.16 -6.56 15.88
CA SER A 87 -13.34 -6.27 17.30
C SER A 87 -12.57 -7.25 18.20
N VAL A 88 -12.58 -8.55 17.86
CA VAL A 88 -11.82 -9.58 18.60
C VAL A 88 -10.32 -9.40 18.43
N SER A 89 -9.83 -9.17 17.21
CA SER A 89 -8.40 -8.89 16.98
C SER A 89 -7.92 -7.65 17.73
N ARG A 90 -8.77 -6.61 17.85
CA ARG A 90 -8.48 -5.43 18.65
C ARG A 90 -8.45 -5.76 20.15
N TYR A 91 -9.42 -6.55 20.61
CA TYR A 91 -9.51 -6.99 22.00
C TYR A 91 -8.24 -7.74 22.45
N GLU A 92 -7.68 -8.61 21.61
CA GLU A 92 -6.49 -9.40 21.95
C GLU A 92 -5.20 -8.60 22.16
N VAL A 93 -5.10 -7.41 21.54
CA VAL A 93 -3.90 -6.56 21.65
C VAL A 93 -4.06 -5.41 22.65
N GLU A 94 -5.23 -5.29 23.27
CA GLU A 94 -5.59 -4.18 24.15
C GLU A 94 -5.18 -4.44 25.61
N SER A 95 -5.04 -3.36 26.39
CA SER A 95 -4.70 -3.43 27.82
C SER A 95 -5.78 -4.14 28.66
N ASP A 96 -5.39 -4.73 29.78
CA ASP A 96 -6.27 -5.46 30.71
C ASP A 96 -7.46 -4.62 31.21
N GLU A 97 -7.25 -3.33 31.41
CA GLU A 97 -8.28 -2.37 31.87
C GLU A 97 -9.35 -2.17 30.79
N ASN A 98 -8.92 -1.89 29.56
CA ASN A 98 -9.79 -1.65 28.42
C ASN A 98 -10.48 -2.94 27.95
N ARG A 99 -9.82 -4.09 28.09
CA ARG A 99 -10.36 -5.41 27.73
C ARG A 99 -11.68 -5.71 28.42
N LYS A 100 -11.86 -5.33 29.69
CA LYS A 100 -13.12 -5.53 30.43
C LYS A 100 -14.30 -4.82 29.77
N ILE A 101 -14.07 -3.59 29.29
CA ILE A 101 -15.10 -2.78 28.62
C ILE A 101 -15.39 -3.38 27.24
N MET A 102 -14.35 -3.74 26.49
CA MET A 102 -14.49 -4.32 25.15
C MET A 102 -15.23 -5.67 25.15
N VAL A 103 -15.01 -6.52 26.16
CA VAL A 103 -15.69 -7.82 26.27
C VAL A 103 -17.21 -7.65 26.38
N ILE A 104 -17.65 -6.63 27.13
CA ILE A 104 -19.07 -6.33 27.32
C ILE A 104 -19.68 -5.81 26.00
N ASP A 105 -18.97 -4.91 25.33
CA ASP A 105 -19.40 -4.40 24.01
C ASP A 105 -19.51 -5.53 22.98
N ILE A 106 -18.47 -6.37 22.86
CA ILE A 106 -18.45 -7.51 21.93
C ILE A 106 -19.57 -8.51 22.27
N GLY A 107 -19.72 -8.88 23.54
CA GLY A 107 -20.74 -9.81 24.00
C GLY A 107 -22.16 -9.31 23.73
N ARG A 108 -22.44 -8.03 24.00
CA ARG A 108 -23.74 -7.43 23.74
C ARG A 108 -24.01 -7.31 22.24
N ARG A 109 -23.07 -6.73 21.49
CA ARG A 109 -23.24 -6.38 20.07
C ARG A 109 -23.33 -7.61 19.16
N PHE A 110 -22.56 -8.65 19.44
CA PHE A 110 -22.41 -9.79 18.53
C PHE A 110 -23.02 -11.09 19.05
N MET A 111 -23.21 -11.23 20.36
CA MET A 111 -23.67 -12.48 20.98
C MET A 111 -24.97 -12.33 21.78
N GLY A 112 -25.55 -11.13 21.87
CA GLY A 112 -26.76 -10.87 22.65
C GLY A 112 -26.59 -11.17 24.15
N ILE A 113 -25.36 -11.03 24.67
CA ILE A 113 -25.04 -11.28 26.08
C ILE A 113 -25.19 -9.97 26.85
N ASP A 114 -26.17 -9.90 27.73
CA ASP A 114 -26.22 -8.85 28.75
C ASP A 114 -25.32 -9.23 29.93
N VAL A 115 -24.26 -8.44 30.11
CA VAL A 115 -23.33 -8.58 31.24
C VAL A 115 -23.58 -7.45 32.22
N ASP A 116 -24.04 -7.80 33.41
CA ASP A 116 -24.07 -6.87 34.54
C ASP A 116 -22.64 -6.68 35.06
N ILE A 117 -22.15 -5.44 34.98
CA ILE A 117 -20.91 -5.05 35.66
C ILE A 117 -21.22 -5.06 37.15
N LYS A 118 -20.70 -6.04 37.89
CA LYS A 118 -20.61 -5.93 39.34
C LYS A 118 -19.51 -4.91 39.63
N GLU A 119 -19.90 -3.66 39.86
CA GLU A 119 -19.00 -2.69 40.48
C GLU A 119 -18.49 -3.33 41.78
N HIS A 120 -17.20 -3.65 41.82
CA HIS A 120 -16.55 -3.92 43.08
C HIS A 120 -16.46 -2.57 43.80
N ASP A 121 -17.22 -2.42 44.89
CA ASP A 121 -17.10 -1.33 45.85
C ASP A 121 -15.63 -1.19 46.30
N GLU A 122 -14.88 -0.29 45.67
CA GLU A 122 -13.75 0.35 46.32
C GLU A 122 -14.22 1.69 46.86
N ASN A 123 -14.63 1.66 48.13
CA ASN A 123 -14.93 2.85 48.89
C ASN A 123 -13.69 3.75 49.02
N ASN A 124 -13.92 5.03 48.68
CA ASN A 124 -13.47 6.21 49.43
C ASN A 124 -12.18 6.92 49.00
N GLU A 125 -12.28 7.77 47.98
CA GLU A 125 -11.69 9.13 48.02
C GLU A 125 -12.68 10.16 47.42
N LYS A 126 -13.65 10.57 48.24
CA LYS A 126 -14.36 11.85 48.07
C LYS A 126 -13.80 12.84 49.08
N THR A 127 -12.86 13.69 48.68
CA THR A 127 -12.69 15.01 49.31
C THR A 127 -12.09 16.01 48.31
N GLU A 128 -12.81 17.12 48.11
CA GLU A 128 -12.33 18.47 47.71
C GLU A 128 -11.86 18.67 46.24
N LEU A 129 -12.35 19.61 45.43
CA LEU A 129 -13.12 20.82 45.68
C LEU A 129 -14.06 21.14 44.50
N ASN A 130 -15.34 21.36 44.80
CA ASN A 130 -16.17 22.31 44.07
C ASN A 130 -16.17 23.62 44.86
N SER A 131 -15.42 24.61 44.37
CA SER A 131 -15.64 26.02 44.67
C SER A 131 -15.03 26.83 43.54
N LEU A 132 -15.85 27.21 42.57
CA LEU A 132 -16.05 28.61 42.22
C LEU A 132 -17.27 28.72 41.30
N ASN A 133 -18.28 29.37 41.87
CA ASN A 133 -19.57 29.67 41.32
C ASN A 133 -19.49 30.95 40.47
N ASN A 134 -20.23 30.96 39.36
CA ASN A 134 -20.87 32.10 38.69
C ASN A 134 -20.19 33.48 38.65
N GLN A 135 -20.03 34.01 37.43
CA GLN A 135 -20.60 35.32 37.06
C GLN A 135 -20.83 35.44 35.54
N ASN A 136 -22.03 35.92 35.19
CA ASN A 136 -22.55 36.16 33.85
C ASN A 136 -21.82 37.28 33.10
N ASN A 137 -21.75 37.20 31.75
CA ASN A 137 -22.28 38.27 30.89
C ASN A 137 -22.39 37.88 29.40
N VAL A 138 -23.65 37.87 28.94
CA VAL A 138 -24.24 38.37 27.68
C VAL A 138 -23.27 38.85 26.58
N VAL A 139 -23.46 38.38 25.33
CA VAL A 139 -23.81 39.20 24.14
C VAL A 139 -23.92 38.36 22.84
N SER A 140 -25.13 38.41 22.26
CA SER A 140 -25.58 38.32 20.86
C SER A 140 -25.27 37.12 19.94
N SER A 141 -26.36 36.45 19.55
CA SER A 141 -26.57 35.73 18.27
C SER A 141 -26.51 36.68 17.03
N PRO A 142 -26.52 36.17 15.77
CA PRO A 142 -27.76 35.62 15.17
C PRO A 142 -27.60 34.34 14.32
N LYS A 143 -28.77 33.74 14.12
CA LYS A 143 -29.16 32.48 13.46
C LYS A 143 -29.22 32.56 11.93
N HIS A 144 -29.17 31.39 11.29
CA HIS A 144 -30.00 30.97 10.13
C HIS A 144 -29.94 29.42 10.07
N ILE A 145 -30.97 28.59 10.35
CA ILE A 145 -32.28 28.33 9.68
C ILE A 145 -32.04 27.97 8.19
N GLN A 146 -32.28 26.74 7.67
CA GLN A 146 -33.45 25.85 7.81
C GLN A 146 -33.23 24.43 7.22
N SER A 147 -33.98 23.45 7.77
CA SER A 147 -34.65 22.26 7.17
C SER A 147 -33.86 21.29 6.25
N ASN A 148 -33.63 20.02 6.63
CA ASN A 148 -34.56 18.87 6.79
C ASN A 148 -34.83 18.12 5.48
N GLU A 149 -34.26 16.92 5.33
CA GLU A 149 -34.86 15.80 4.62
C GLU A 149 -34.37 14.47 5.25
N LYS A 150 -35.35 13.63 5.61
CA LYS A 150 -35.24 12.33 6.28
C LYS A 150 -35.17 11.21 5.24
N SER A 151 -34.34 10.19 5.50
CA SER A 151 -34.59 8.76 5.20
C SER A 151 -33.35 7.97 5.61
N GLU A 152 -33.35 6.83 6.30
CA GLU A 152 -34.34 6.01 6.97
C GLU A 152 -33.50 5.19 7.97
N GLY A 153 -33.86 5.22 9.24
CA GLY A 153 -33.16 4.46 10.27
C GLY A 153 -33.59 3.00 10.22
N GLN A 154 -32.65 2.10 9.98
CA GLN A 154 -32.77 0.71 10.42
C GLN A 154 -32.07 0.60 11.78
N SER A 155 -32.80 0.09 12.77
CA SER A 155 -32.34 -0.14 14.14
C SER A 155 -31.13 -1.08 14.15
N GLU A 156 -29.98 -0.55 14.58
CA GLU A 156 -28.68 -1.25 14.68
C GLU A 156 -28.64 -2.43 15.67
N SER A 157 -29.76 -2.76 16.34
CA SER A 157 -29.73 -3.34 17.68
C SER A 157 -30.05 -4.83 17.88
N ASP A 158 -30.24 -5.68 16.86
CA ASP A 158 -30.64 -7.09 17.17
C ASP A 158 -30.01 -8.22 16.32
N PHE A 159 -29.07 -7.95 15.41
CA PHE A 159 -28.44 -9.04 14.63
C PHE A 159 -27.31 -9.72 15.42
N VAL A 160 -27.64 -10.75 16.19
CA VAL A 160 -26.64 -11.65 16.81
C VAL A 160 -25.98 -12.51 15.72
N ILE A 161 -24.71 -12.89 15.90
CA ILE A 161 -24.03 -13.80 14.98
C ILE A 161 -24.68 -15.19 15.08
N ASP A 162 -25.43 -15.54 14.06
CA ASP A 162 -26.23 -16.76 13.91
C ASP A 162 -25.40 -18.03 13.66
N ILE A 163 -24.18 -17.89 13.14
CA ILE A 163 -23.27 -19.03 12.91
C ILE A 163 -22.58 -19.54 14.19
N LEU A 164 -22.68 -18.80 15.30
CA LEU A 164 -22.14 -19.25 16.59
C LEU A 164 -23.13 -20.18 17.28
N ASN A 165 -22.67 -21.37 17.65
CA ASN A 165 -23.52 -22.31 18.38
C ASN A 165 -23.70 -21.90 19.85
N ASP A 166 -24.77 -22.41 20.49
CA ASP A 166 -25.09 -22.11 21.88
C ASP A 166 -23.99 -22.53 22.86
N GLU A 167 -23.22 -23.56 22.52
CA GLU A 167 -22.10 -24.04 23.34
C GLU A 167 -20.97 -23.01 23.42
N LEU A 168 -20.55 -22.46 22.28
CA LEU A 168 -19.51 -21.43 22.20
C LEU A 168 -19.95 -20.16 22.94
N ILE A 169 -21.20 -19.73 22.74
CA ILE A 169 -21.76 -18.58 23.46
C ILE A 169 -21.77 -18.84 24.97
N SER A 170 -22.12 -20.06 25.40
CA SER A 170 -22.11 -20.44 26.81
C SER A 170 -20.71 -20.44 27.42
N GLN A 171 -19.69 -20.91 26.69
CA GLN A 171 -18.29 -20.87 27.13
C GLN A 171 -17.80 -19.44 27.34
N VAL A 172 -18.16 -18.53 26.42
CA VAL A 172 -17.87 -17.10 26.56
C VAL A 172 -18.59 -16.52 27.79
N LYS A 173 -19.90 -16.75 27.93
CA LYS A 173 -20.70 -16.28 29.08
C LYS A 173 -20.12 -16.69 30.43
N GLN A 174 -19.61 -17.92 30.55
CA GLN A 174 -19.03 -18.41 31.81
C GLN A 174 -17.71 -17.72 32.18
N LYS A 175 -16.89 -17.38 31.18
CA LYS A 175 -15.54 -16.83 31.38
C LYS A 175 -15.46 -15.31 31.24
N ILE A 176 -16.57 -14.67 30.90
CA ILE A 176 -16.65 -13.25 30.53
C ILE A 176 -16.12 -12.31 31.63
N GLN A 177 -16.38 -12.63 32.90
CA GLN A 177 -15.97 -11.84 34.06
C GLN A 177 -14.45 -11.80 34.23
N ASN A 178 -13.75 -12.87 33.87
CA ASN A 178 -12.29 -12.95 33.99
C ASN A 178 -11.57 -12.29 32.81
N SER A 179 -12.29 -11.99 31.72
CA SER A 179 -11.77 -11.33 30.51
C SER A 179 -10.41 -11.87 30.03
N PRO A 180 -10.22 -13.21 29.90
CA PRO A 180 -8.96 -13.77 29.45
C PRO A 180 -8.67 -13.39 28.00
N LYS A 181 -7.39 -13.19 27.65
CA LYS A 181 -6.98 -12.73 26.31
C LYS A 181 -7.59 -13.55 25.16
N GLU A 182 -7.64 -14.87 25.32
CA GLU A 182 -8.13 -15.83 24.32
C GLU A 182 -9.63 -16.18 24.52
N LEU A 183 -10.42 -15.30 25.14
CA LEU A 183 -11.83 -15.56 25.45
C LEU A 183 -12.65 -15.95 24.21
N PHE A 184 -12.37 -15.30 23.07
CA PHE A 184 -13.15 -15.42 21.85
C PHE A 184 -12.52 -16.34 20.79
N GLU A 185 -11.39 -16.98 21.06
CA GLU A 185 -10.60 -17.74 20.07
C GLU A 185 -11.45 -18.75 19.27
N SER A 186 -12.24 -19.57 19.97
CA SER A 186 -13.10 -20.56 19.32
C SER A 186 -14.20 -19.92 18.47
N CYS A 187 -14.75 -18.79 18.91
CA CYS A 187 -15.76 -18.04 18.15
C CYS A 187 -15.13 -17.37 16.93
N PHE A 188 -13.92 -16.82 17.09
CA PHE A 188 -13.14 -16.23 16.02
C PHE A 188 -12.89 -17.25 14.91
N HIS A 189 -12.41 -18.45 15.25
CA HIS A 189 -12.21 -19.52 14.29
C HIS A 189 -13.50 -19.97 13.60
N ALA A 190 -14.61 -20.12 14.33
CA ALA A 190 -15.89 -20.49 13.73
C ALA A 190 -16.34 -19.47 12.67
N VAL A 191 -16.28 -18.18 13.02
CA VAL A 191 -16.66 -17.09 12.11
C VAL A 191 -15.71 -16.99 10.92
N LYS A 192 -14.40 -17.11 11.16
CA LYS A 192 -13.38 -17.11 10.10
C LYS A 192 -13.60 -18.27 9.11
N ASN A 193 -13.81 -19.48 9.61
CA ASN A 193 -14.03 -20.66 8.78
C ASN A 193 -15.29 -20.52 7.92
N TYR A 194 -16.34 -19.90 8.45
CA TYR A 194 -17.54 -19.59 7.68
C TYR A 194 -17.24 -18.59 6.56
N LEU A 195 -16.58 -17.47 6.88
CA LEU A 195 -16.21 -16.44 5.89
C LEU A 195 -15.30 -17.00 4.79
N ALA A 196 -14.40 -17.92 5.12
CA ALA A 196 -13.51 -18.60 4.18
C ALA A 196 -14.24 -19.55 3.21
N GLY A 197 -15.50 -19.91 3.48
CA GLY A 197 -16.32 -20.78 2.65
C GLY A 197 -17.13 -20.01 1.60
N GLU A 198 -18.44 -20.02 1.78
CA GLU A 198 -19.43 -19.45 0.85
C GLU A 198 -19.17 -17.95 0.58
N PRO A 199 -18.98 -17.08 1.60
CA PRO A 199 -18.79 -15.65 1.40
C PRO A 199 -17.55 -15.32 0.56
N PHE A 200 -16.45 -16.05 0.78
CA PHE A 200 -15.22 -15.86 0.02
C PHE A 200 -15.39 -16.33 -1.43
N ARG A 201 -16.11 -17.42 -1.68
CA ARG A 201 -16.42 -17.86 -3.04
C ARG A 201 -17.28 -16.85 -3.80
N GLU A 202 -18.24 -16.19 -3.14
CA GLU A 202 -18.98 -15.08 -3.74
C GLU A 202 -18.05 -13.92 -4.08
N PHE A 203 -17.16 -13.55 -3.15
CA PHE A 203 -16.15 -12.51 -3.37
C PHE A 203 -15.30 -12.82 -4.60
N GLU A 204 -14.81 -14.04 -4.77
CA GLU A 204 -14.01 -14.48 -5.92
C GLU A 204 -14.68 -14.27 -7.29
N THR A 205 -16.02 -14.28 -7.33
CA THR A 205 -16.81 -14.04 -8.55
C THR A 205 -17.22 -12.58 -8.74
N SER A 206 -16.98 -11.75 -7.72
CA SER A 206 -17.37 -10.35 -7.70
C SER A 206 -16.36 -9.45 -8.41
N MET A 207 -16.80 -8.23 -8.76
CA MET A 207 -15.92 -7.21 -9.31
C MET A 207 -14.80 -6.78 -8.34
N PHE A 208 -14.99 -6.97 -7.04
CA PHE A 208 -13.98 -6.61 -6.03
C PHE A 208 -12.76 -7.55 -6.11
N PHE A 209 -12.98 -8.84 -6.38
CA PHE A 209 -11.88 -9.77 -6.63
C PHE A 209 -11.21 -9.51 -7.98
N HIS A 210 -11.96 -9.15 -9.02
CA HIS A 210 -11.37 -8.69 -10.28
C HIS A 210 -10.49 -7.45 -10.10
N ARG A 211 -10.92 -6.51 -9.26
CA ARG A 211 -10.12 -5.35 -8.86
C ARG A 211 -8.86 -5.76 -8.08
N TYR A 212 -8.96 -6.75 -7.19
CA TYR A 212 -7.79 -7.32 -6.52
C TYR A 212 -6.78 -7.88 -7.53
N LEU A 213 -7.22 -8.59 -8.57
CA LEU A 213 -6.33 -9.09 -9.63
C LEU A 213 -5.64 -7.95 -10.40
N GLN A 214 -6.31 -6.83 -10.65
CA GLN A 214 -5.66 -5.66 -11.26
C GLN A 214 -4.60 -5.04 -10.34
N TRP A 215 -4.82 -5.02 -9.03
CA TRP A 215 -3.81 -4.63 -8.05
C TRP A 215 -2.62 -5.60 -8.05
N LYS A 216 -2.86 -6.91 -8.08
CA LYS A 216 -1.80 -7.92 -8.22
C LYS A 216 -1.03 -7.77 -9.53
N TRP A 217 -1.69 -7.38 -10.60
CA TRP A 217 -1.03 -7.08 -11.87
C TRP A 217 -0.11 -5.86 -11.77
N LEU A 218 -0.55 -4.79 -11.11
CA LEU A 218 0.27 -3.59 -10.86
C LEU A 218 1.47 -3.92 -9.96
N GLU A 219 1.26 -4.72 -8.93
CA GLU A 219 2.30 -5.21 -8.02
C GLU A 219 3.40 -6.00 -8.76
N ALA A 220 3.00 -6.80 -9.75
CA ALA A 220 3.90 -7.63 -10.56
C ALA A 220 4.65 -6.85 -11.66
N GLN A 221 4.42 -5.54 -11.82
CA GLN A 221 5.11 -4.77 -12.84
C GLN A 221 6.62 -4.66 -12.53
N PRO A 222 7.49 -4.70 -13.57
CA PRO A 222 8.93 -4.56 -13.36
C PRO A 222 9.29 -3.26 -12.66
N ILE A 223 10.03 -3.36 -11.56
CA ILE A 223 10.63 -2.22 -10.89
C ILE A 223 11.95 -1.88 -11.58
N THR A 224 12.15 -0.60 -11.92
CA THR A 224 13.40 -0.12 -12.52
C THR A 224 13.92 1.07 -11.74
N TYR A 225 15.15 1.51 -12.03
CA TYR A 225 15.71 2.73 -11.43
C TYR A 225 14.85 3.99 -11.63
N LYS A 226 13.95 4.00 -12.63
CA LYS A 226 12.99 5.09 -12.89
C LYS A 226 11.80 5.09 -11.94
N THR A 227 11.56 4.00 -11.22
CA THR A 227 10.52 3.88 -10.20
C THR A 227 10.88 4.69 -8.96
N PHE A 228 12.18 4.89 -8.69
CA PHE A 228 12.66 5.54 -7.48
C PHE A 228 13.07 6.99 -7.71
N ARG A 229 12.73 7.86 -6.76
CA ARG A 229 13.36 9.17 -6.60
C ARG A 229 14.48 9.04 -5.57
N MET A 230 15.69 9.39 -5.99
CA MET A 230 16.91 9.37 -5.16
C MET A 230 17.14 10.75 -4.55
N TYR A 231 17.51 10.81 -3.27
CA TYR A 231 17.67 12.05 -2.51
C TYR A 231 19.13 12.36 -2.19
N ARG A 232 19.72 11.61 -1.25
CA ARG A 232 21.09 11.85 -0.78
C ARG A 232 21.82 10.55 -0.50
N VAL A 233 23.15 10.57 -0.58
CA VAL A 233 23.99 9.47 -0.08
C VAL A 233 23.94 9.49 1.46
N LEU A 234 23.69 8.32 2.04
CA LEU A 234 23.68 8.04 3.47
C LEU A 234 25.02 7.46 3.95
N GLY A 235 25.70 6.69 3.10
CA GLY A 235 27.00 6.11 3.40
C GLY A 235 27.63 5.48 2.17
N LYS A 236 28.91 5.10 2.25
CA LYS A 236 29.63 4.37 1.20
C LYS A 236 30.15 3.05 1.76
N GLY A 237 29.84 1.95 1.09
CA GLY A 237 30.36 0.61 1.39
C GLY A 237 31.40 0.17 0.37
N GLY A 238 31.97 -1.04 0.57
CA GLY A 238 32.98 -1.60 -0.34
C GLY A 238 32.51 -1.90 -1.76
N PHE A 239 31.19 -1.83 -2.01
CA PHE A 239 30.56 -2.12 -3.30
C PHE A 239 29.67 -0.97 -3.82
N GLY A 240 29.84 0.24 -3.29
CA GLY A 240 29.13 1.43 -3.80
C GLY A 240 28.46 2.28 -2.72
N GLU A 241 27.68 3.25 -3.18
CA GLU A 241 27.00 4.23 -2.34
C GLU A 241 25.62 3.75 -1.90
N VAL A 242 25.29 3.98 -0.62
CA VAL A 242 23.96 3.77 -0.07
C VAL A 242 23.22 5.09 -0.13
N CYS A 243 22.15 5.17 -0.91
CA CYS A 243 21.33 6.38 -1.08
C CYS A 243 20.00 6.27 -0.34
N ALA A 244 19.50 7.41 0.14
CA ALA A 244 18.11 7.55 0.56
C ALA A 244 17.21 7.73 -0.66
N CYS A 245 16.14 6.93 -0.70
CA CYS A 245 15.02 7.02 -1.63
C CYS A 245 13.76 7.49 -0.90
N GLN A 246 12.68 7.75 -1.64
CA GLN A 246 11.38 8.22 -1.11
C GLN A 246 10.90 7.37 0.09
N PRO A 247 10.29 7.98 1.13
CA PRO A 247 10.42 7.45 2.49
C PRO A 247 9.51 6.25 2.75
N HIS A 248 10.13 5.21 3.33
CA HIS A 248 9.67 4.19 4.30
C HIS A 248 10.59 2.97 4.27
N ALA A 249 11.47 2.88 3.27
CA ALA A 249 12.59 1.94 3.23
C ALA A 249 13.82 2.57 2.57
N VAL A 250 15.01 2.16 3.03
CA VAL A 250 16.29 2.51 2.41
C VAL A 250 16.62 1.43 1.38
N TYR A 251 16.78 1.81 0.11
CA TYR A 251 17.17 0.91 -0.97
C TYR A 251 18.59 1.25 -1.44
N ALA A 252 19.43 0.24 -1.64
CA ALA A 252 20.74 0.41 -2.30
C ALA A 252 20.52 0.50 -3.82
N LYS A 253 21.03 1.56 -4.45
CA LYS A 253 20.70 1.91 -5.84
C LYS A 253 21.48 1.11 -6.87
N ASP A 254 22.79 0.94 -6.67
CA ASP A 254 23.63 0.31 -7.68
C ASP A 254 25.00 -0.11 -7.13
N VAL A 255 25.51 -1.22 -7.66
CA VAL A 255 26.90 -1.72 -7.50
C VAL A 255 27.82 -1.05 -8.54
N LEU A 256 27.27 -0.27 -9.46
CA LEU A 256 27.97 0.24 -10.64
C LEU A 256 28.78 1.53 -10.47
N ASP A 257 29.03 2.02 -9.25
CA ASP A 257 30.03 3.08 -9.00
C ASP A 257 31.45 2.53 -8.70
N ILE A 258 31.71 1.26 -9.04
CA ILE A 258 33.02 0.63 -8.88
C ILE A 258 34.07 1.28 -9.82
N GLU A 259 33.68 1.92 -10.93
CA GLU A 259 34.65 2.56 -11.85
C GLU A 259 35.42 3.74 -11.24
N GLN A 260 34.89 4.40 -10.21
CA GLN A 260 35.57 5.53 -9.57
C GLN A 260 36.52 5.13 -8.43
N PHE A 261 36.42 3.91 -7.91
CA PHE A 261 37.18 3.47 -6.73
C PHE A 261 37.89 2.11 -6.90
N SER A 262 37.67 1.40 -8.00
CA SER A 262 38.41 0.19 -8.36
C SER A 262 39.62 0.52 -9.22
N THR A 263 40.77 -0.03 -8.86
CA THR A 263 41.98 -0.03 -9.69
C THR A 263 41.87 -0.97 -10.90
N VAL A 264 40.86 -1.84 -10.92
CA VAL A 264 40.53 -2.74 -12.03
C VAL A 264 39.45 -2.09 -12.88
N LYS A 265 39.84 -1.60 -14.07
CA LYS A 265 38.92 -1.09 -15.10
C LYS A 265 38.30 -2.25 -15.89
N GLY A 266 37.00 -2.21 -16.15
CA GLY A 266 36.34 -3.09 -17.13
C GLY A 266 35.47 -4.21 -16.58
N VAL A 267 34.84 -4.05 -15.41
CA VAL A 267 33.75 -4.95 -15.00
C VAL A 267 32.52 -4.62 -15.85
N ASN A 268 32.35 -5.33 -16.95
CA ASN A 268 31.12 -5.31 -17.74
C ASN A 268 30.21 -6.40 -17.21
N LEU A 269 29.01 -6.04 -16.78
CA LEU A 269 27.96 -7.01 -16.50
C LEU A 269 27.63 -7.74 -17.80
N ASP A 270 27.80 -9.05 -17.80
CA ASP A 270 27.51 -9.88 -18.96
C ASP A 270 26.16 -10.61 -18.81
N ALA A 271 25.80 -11.44 -19.79
CA ALA A 271 24.55 -12.19 -19.75
C ALA A 271 24.48 -13.15 -18.54
N THR A 272 25.62 -13.57 -17.99
CA THR A 272 25.69 -14.40 -16.78
C THR A 272 25.35 -13.57 -15.54
N ASP A 273 25.82 -12.33 -15.47
CA ASP A 273 25.45 -11.37 -14.42
C ASP A 273 23.98 -10.95 -14.51
N GLU A 274 23.46 -10.66 -15.71
CA GLU A 274 22.02 -10.38 -15.89
C GLU A 274 21.15 -11.57 -15.49
N ASN A 275 21.56 -12.79 -15.84
CA ASN A 275 20.91 -14.03 -15.39
C ASN A 275 21.05 -14.26 -13.88
N PHE A 276 22.11 -13.76 -13.25
CA PHE A 276 22.29 -13.84 -11.80
C PHE A 276 21.39 -12.81 -11.10
N TYR A 277 21.43 -11.54 -11.49
CA TYR A 277 20.61 -10.47 -10.90
C TYR A 277 19.12 -10.65 -11.16
N SER A 278 18.71 -11.17 -12.32
CA SER A 278 17.31 -11.50 -12.58
C SER A 278 16.75 -12.60 -11.67
N LYS A 279 17.60 -13.47 -11.11
CA LYS A 279 17.19 -14.44 -10.07
C LYS A 279 16.90 -13.77 -8.73
N PHE A 280 17.39 -12.55 -8.50
CA PHE A 280 17.18 -11.76 -7.28
C PHE A 280 16.26 -10.55 -7.48
N ASN A 281 15.94 -10.17 -8.71
CA ASN A 281 14.96 -9.14 -9.02
C ASN A 281 13.54 -9.70 -8.83
N THR A 282 13.13 -9.83 -7.57
CA THR A 282 11.85 -10.44 -7.18
C THR A 282 10.64 -9.53 -7.41
N GLY A 283 10.80 -8.38 -8.07
CA GLY A 283 9.75 -7.37 -8.21
C GLY A 283 9.47 -6.66 -6.88
N SER A 284 8.26 -6.10 -6.73
CA SER A 284 7.86 -5.52 -5.45
C SER A 284 7.72 -6.62 -4.39
N VAL A 285 8.12 -6.34 -3.15
CA VAL A 285 7.73 -7.20 -2.03
C VAL A 285 6.28 -6.88 -1.72
N SER A 286 5.40 -7.87 -1.92
CA SER A 286 3.94 -7.69 -1.89
C SER A 286 3.44 -6.88 -0.69
N ILE A 287 3.72 -7.31 0.54
CA ILE A 287 3.12 -6.73 1.75
C ILE A 287 3.56 -5.27 1.96
N PRO A 288 4.85 -4.91 1.97
CA PRO A 288 5.28 -3.52 2.07
C PRO A 288 4.71 -2.63 0.96
N TRP A 289 4.67 -3.11 -0.28
CA TRP A 289 4.13 -2.34 -1.40
C TRP A 289 2.63 -2.06 -1.23
N GLN A 290 1.86 -3.06 -0.82
CA GLN A 290 0.43 -2.90 -0.54
C GLN A 290 0.16 -1.91 0.60
N ASN A 291 0.94 -1.98 1.68
CA ASN A 291 0.85 -1.01 2.78
C ASN A 291 1.19 0.40 2.31
N GLU A 292 2.25 0.58 1.50
CA GLU A 292 2.60 1.87 0.92
C GLU A 292 1.44 2.43 0.06
N MET A 293 0.80 1.60 -0.76
CA MET A 293 -0.36 2.02 -1.56
C MET A 293 -1.55 2.46 -0.69
N ILE A 294 -1.73 1.87 0.48
CA ILE A 294 -2.77 2.25 1.45
C ILE A 294 -2.39 3.55 2.17
N GLU A 295 -1.20 3.64 2.75
CA GLU A 295 -0.73 4.79 3.55
C GLU A 295 -0.64 6.09 2.73
N THR A 296 -0.24 5.96 1.46
CA THR A 296 -0.15 7.08 0.50
C THR A 296 -1.50 7.44 -0.14
N ASP A 297 -2.60 6.82 0.30
CA ASP A 297 -3.95 6.95 -0.24
C ASP A 297 -4.09 6.56 -1.73
N CYS A 298 -3.09 5.91 -2.33
CA CYS A 298 -3.19 5.45 -3.73
C CYS A 298 -4.35 4.46 -3.90
N LEU A 299 -4.52 3.53 -2.95
CA LEU A 299 -5.65 2.59 -2.96
C LEU A 299 -6.98 3.35 -2.95
N ARG A 300 -7.19 4.21 -1.95
CA ARG A 300 -8.42 4.98 -1.80
C ARG A 300 -8.77 5.83 -3.03
N GLU A 301 -7.75 6.43 -3.66
CA GLU A 301 -7.94 7.34 -4.80
C GLU A 301 -8.05 6.66 -6.16
N LEU A 302 -7.61 5.41 -6.30
CA LEU A 302 -7.71 4.63 -7.54
C LEU A 302 -8.84 3.60 -7.49
N ASN A 303 -9.14 3.06 -6.32
CA ASN A 303 -10.17 2.04 -6.09
C ASN A 303 -11.57 2.66 -6.11
N VAL A 304 -11.95 3.16 -7.28
CA VAL A 304 -13.24 3.79 -7.55
C VAL A 304 -14.08 2.83 -8.39
N PHE A 305 -15.31 2.61 -7.97
CA PHE A 305 -16.33 1.85 -8.72
C PHE A 305 -17.33 2.82 -9.36
N GLY A 306 -18.09 2.34 -10.35
CA GLY A 306 -19.13 3.13 -11.01
C GLY A 306 -20.28 3.49 -10.06
N THR A 307 -21.20 4.33 -10.53
CA THR A 307 -22.42 4.68 -9.79
C THR A 307 -23.22 3.41 -9.43
N SER A 308 -23.68 3.31 -8.19
CA SER A 308 -24.43 2.15 -7.68
C SER A 308 -23.65 0.83 -7.71
N ASP A 309 -22.35 0.86 -7.40
CA ASP A 309 -21.46 -0.32 -7.38
C ASP A 309 -21.43 -1.11 -8.69
N ASN A 310 -21.55 -0.40 -9.81
CA ASN A 310 -21.36 -0.99 -11.12
C ASN A 310 -19.86 -1.10 -11.47
N PRO A 311 -19.44 -2.14 -12.24
CA PRO A 311 -18.06 -2.28 -12.67
C PRO A 311 -17.63 -1.09 -13.54
N THR A 312 -16.40 -0.61 -13.35
CA THR A 312 -15.80 0.39 -14.24
C THR A 312 -15.45 -0.24 -15.59
N PRO A 313 -15.25 0.54 -16.68
CA PRO A 313 -14.98 -0.01 -18.00
C PRO A 313 -13.78 -0.97 -18.06
N ASP A 314 -12.74 -0.73 -17.27
CA ASP A 314 -11.57 -1.61 -17.16
C ASP A 314 -11.88 -2.97 -16.51
N LEU A 315 -12.98 -3.08 -15.76
CA LEU A 315 -13.46 -4.31 -15.13
C LEU A 315 -14.49 -5.09 -15.98
N LEU A 316 -14.95 -4.52 -17.09
CA LEU A 316 -15.93 -5.16 -17.97
C LEU A 316 -15.21 -5.98 -19.05
N ILE A 317 -15.38 -7.31 -19.03
CA ILE A 317 -14.73 -8.22 -19.99
C ILE A 317 -15.01 -7.84 -21.46
N ASN A 318 -16.22 -7.36 -21.75
CA ASN A 318 -16.67 -6.99 -23.08
C ASN A 318 -16.58 -5.48 -23.36
N ALA A 319 -15.80 -4.72 -22.58
CA ALA A 319 -15.66 -3.29 -22.83
C ALA A 319 -15.05 -3.04 -24.23
N PRO A 320 -15.52 -2.01 -24.95
CA PRO A 320 -14.86 -1.57 -26.16
C PRO A 320 -13.41 -1.16 -25.82
N PRO A 321 -12.44 -1.41 -26.71
CA PRO A 321 -11.06 -1.05 -26.47
C PRO A 321 -10.94 0.44 -26.14
N ILE A 322 -10.29 0.74 -25.02
CA ILE A 322 -10.06 2.12 -24.60
C ILE A 322 -9.05 2.72 -25.58
N ASP A 323 -9.50 3.63 -26.43
CA ASP A 323 -8.60 4.46 -27.23
C ASP A 323 -7.67 5.21 -26.28
N GLU A 324 -6.38 4.86 -26.26
CA GLU A 324 -5.38 5.65 -25.58
C GLU A 324 -5.43 7.07 -26.14
N LYS A 325 -6.00 8.04 -25.41
CA LYS A 325 -5.86 9.44 -25.80
C LYS A 325 -4.36 9.74 -25.81
N PRO A 326 -3.73 9.97 -26.99
CA PRO A 326 -2.34 10.41 -26.99
C PRO A 326 -2.33 11.71 -26.19
N GLY A 327 -1.46 11.76 -25.17
CA GLY A 327 -1.35 12.96 -24.34
C GLY A 327 -1.24 14.19 -25.23
N CYS A 328 -1.86 15.30 -24.81
CA CYS A 328 -2.01 16.58 -25.53
C CYS A 328 -0.67 17.29 -25.87
N PHE A 329 0.45 16.58 -25.89
CA PHE A 329 1.72 17.07 -26.41
C PHE A 329 1.96 16.44 -27.77
N PRO A 330 1.89 17.21 -28.88
CA PRO A 330 2.34 16.76 -30.18
C PRO A 330 3.87 16.74 -30.17
N PHE A 331 4.48 15.79 -29.45
CA PHE A 331 5.84 15.43 -29.74
C PHE A 331 5.80 14.74 -31.09
N ARG A 332 6.14 15.48 -32.16
CA ARG A 332 6.54 14.91 -33.45
C ARG A 332 7.51 13.77 -33.13
N ARG A 333 7.04 12.53 -33.24
CA ARG A 333 7.91 11.35 -33.24
C ARG A 333 8.88 11.58 -34.40
N LYS A 334 10.12 12.03 -34.11
CA LYS A 334 11.19 11.94 -35.10
C LYS A 334 11.27 10.47 -35.48
N LYS A 335 11.10 10.16 -36.77
CA LYS A 335 11.30 8.80 -37.28
C LYS A 335 12.62 8.27 -36.70
N LYS A 336 12.56 7.10 -36.08
CA LYS A 336 13.74 6.35 -35.63
C LYS A 336 14.67 6.25 -36.84
N GLN A 337 15.83 6.90 -36.80
CA GLN A 337 16.80 6.75 -37.89
C GLN A 337 17.20 5.27 -37.92
N LEU A 338 17.08 4.65 -39.08
CA LEU A 338 17.62 3.32 -39.32
C LEU A 338 19.15 3.37 -39.12
N PRO A 339 19.79 2.27 -38.70
CA PRO A 339 21.23 2.18 -38.59
C PRO A 339 21.90 2.67 -39.88
N ARG A 340 22.93 3.51 -39.74
CA ARG A 340 23.67 4.07 -40.86
C ARG A 340 24.40 2.94 -41.58
N THR A 341 23.96 2.56 -42.77
CA THR A 341 24.61 1.51 -43.59
C THR A 341 25.78 2.02 -44.43
N LYS A 342 26.09 3.32 -44.38
CA LYS A 342 27.23 3.91 -45.08
C LYS A 342 28.35 4.23 -44.10
N PRO A 343 29.62 3.86 -44.39
CA PRO A 343 30.76 4.27 -43.59
C PRO A 343 30.84 5.80 -43.55
N ILE A 344 31.24 6.32 -42.39
CA ILE A 344 31.45 7.75 -42.18
C ILE A 344 32.64 8.16 -43.06
N PRO A 345 32.52 9.17 -43.94
CA PRO A 345 33.67 9.68 -44.68
C PRO A 345 34.66 10.27 -43.68
N PHE A 346 35.82 9.64 -43.55
CA PHE A 346 36.95 10.19 -42.80
C PHE A 346 37.75 11.10 -43.73
N PRO A 347 38.06 12.34 -43.32
CA PRO A 347 39.03 13.16 -44.05
C PRO A 347 40.43 12.54 -43.95
N GLU A 348 41.01 12.10 -45.06
CA GLU A 348 42.34 11.46 -45.10
C GLU A 348 43.46 12.33 -44.53
N HIS A 349 43.30 13.65 -44.51
CA HIS A 349 44.30 14.58 -43.94
C HIS A 349 44.50 14.42 -42.42
N LEU A 350 43.64 13.67 -41.73
CA LEU A 350 43.78 13.35 -40.31
C LEU A 350 44.61 12.08 -40.06
N LEU A 351 45.06 11.38 -41.11
CA LEU A 351 45.86 10.15 -41.02
C LEU A 351 47.36 10.36 -41.29
N THR A 352 47.82 11.58 -41.58
CA THR A 352 49.25 11.88 -41.67
C THR A 352 49.89 11.95 -40.29
N SER A 353 50.25 10.79 -39.75
CA SER A 353 51.21 10.67 -38.65
C SER A 353 52.59 11.12 -39.13
N SER A 354 53.12 12.15 -38.49
CA SER A 354 54.51 12.57 -38.54
C SER A 354 55.43 11.44 -38.06
N GLN A 355 56.09 10.75 -38.99
CA GLN A 355 57.38 10.11 -38.74
C GLN A 355 58.24 10.12 -40.01
N SER A 356 59.23 11.00 -40.03
CA SER A 356 60.52 10.74 -40.67
C SER A 356 61.52 11.85 -40.29
N THR A 357 62.10 11.71 -39.10
CA THR A 357 63.44 12.27 -38.84
C THR A 357 64.39 11.09 -38.66
N THR A 358 64.94 10.65 -39.78
CA THR A 358 66.12 9.78 -39.85
C THR A 358 67.28 10.40 -39.10
N ILE A 359 67.75 9.73 -38.06
CA ILE A 359 69.07 9.96 -37.46
C ILE A 359 70.08 9.31 -38.40
N ASN A 360 70.81 10.12 -39.17
CA ASN A 360 72.05 9.69 -39.81
C ASN A 360 73.22 10.12 -38.91
N ALA A 361 73.87 9.14 -38.29
CA ALA A 361 75.22 9.26 -37.77
C ALA A 361 76.17 8.74 -38.85
N SER A 362 77.09 9.57 -39.33
CA SER A 362 78.38 9.17 -39.93
C SER A 362 79.30 10.39 -40.06
N ASN A 363 80.54 10.14 -39.66
CA ASN A 363 81.71 11.03 -39.54
C ASN A 363 82.17 11.70 -40.84
N GLU A 364 82.89 12.82 -40.69
CA GLU A 364 84.11 13.28 -41.38
C GLU A 364 84.29 14.77 -41.02
N SER A 365 85.43 15.34 -40.61
CA SER A 365 86.84 14.95 -40.48
C SER A 365 87.50 15.87 -39.47
#